data_AF-A0A925XAS5-F1
#
_entry.id   AF-A0A925XAS5-F1
#
_cell.length_a   1.000
_cell.length_b   1.000
_cell.length_c   1.000
_cell.angle_alpha   90.00
_cell.angle_beta   90.00
_cell.angle_gamma   90.00
#
_symmetry.space_group_name_H-M   'P 1'
#
loop_
_entity.id
_entity.type
_entity.pdbx_description
1 polymer ?
#
loop_
_entity_poly.entity_id
_entity_poly.type
_entity_poly.pdbx_seq_one_letter_code
_entity_poly.pdbx_strand_id
1 'polypeptide(L)'
;MKTETLSTRQKALKINLDRRIYGSFAEIGAGQEVAAMFFKSGGASGTIAKTISAYDMTFSDAIYGVEESGRYVCEPRLIKMLNREYNLLHVRLGEKRGEDTTFFAFADTVSALNFQKTNEGHGWIGMRFQTEPFGEYNDLVLHIRMLDNDNVLQQQAIGTIGVNLIYACFYYYKSPELLLKSLMDDLTDRLEIDMLRVTGPDFKNVDNRLIALQLVRNGFTNAAMFGADGQVIQPSEVLYKKHIVAIRGRFRPFTHVNMDMLQKGIAHFLQEPDVNEEKVMVISELTLSNLTAGEDIDEKDFLDRVDILCSLGQTVMISNYQEYYKLAAFLSRFTKLKMGFLLGITNLQWIFEEK
;
A
#
# COMPACT_ATOMS: atom_id res chain seq x y z
N MET A 1 14.18 9.30 26.15
CA MET A 1 14.23 7.85 26.40
C MET A 1 14.19 7.15 25.06
N LYS A 2 15.18 6.31 24.71
CA LYS A 2 15.08 5.45 23.52
C LYS A 2 13.95 4.47 23.78
N THR A 3 12.87 4.55 23.03
CA THR A 3 11.81 3.54 23.02
C THR A 3 12.47 2.24 22.60
N GLU A 4 12.52 1.24 23.48
CA GLU A 4 13.08 -0.06 23.15
C GLU A 4 12.18 -0.72 22.10
N THR A 5 12.70 -0.92 20.89
CA THR A 5 11.94 -1.56 19.81
C THR A 5 11.73 -3.02 20.18
N LEU A 6 10.46 -3.42 20.37
CA LEU A 6 10.11 -4.81 20.65
C LEU A 6 10.36 -5.68 19.42
N SER A 7 10.99 -6.84 19.63
CA SER A 7 11.04 -7.88 18.59
C SER A 7 9.64 -8.34 18.18
N THR A 8 9.52 -8.90 16.97
CA THR A 8 8.27 -9.51 16.45
C THR A 8 7.61 -10.46 17.47
N ARG A 9 8.40 -11.34 18.10
CA ARG A 9 7.89 -12.29 19.10
C ARG A 9 7.34 -11.58 20.34
N GLN A 10 8.00 -10.52 20.81
CA GLN A 10 7.53 -9.73 21.96
C GLN A 10 6.24 -8.96 21.62
N LYS A 11 6.13 -8.42 20.40
CA LYS A 11 4.90 -7.78 19.91
C LYS A 11 3.74 -8.78 19.91
N ALA A 12 3.91 -9.94 19.30
CA ALA A 12 2.90 -11.00 19.26
C ALA A 12 2.52 -11.50 20.66
N LEU A 13 3.49 -11.74 21.54
CA LEU A 13 3.23 -12.14 22.93
C LEU A 13 2.45 -11.05 23.69
N LYS A 14 2.82 -9.78 23.53
CA LYS A 14 2.12 -8.67 24.20
C LYS A 14 0.65 -8.59 23.79
N ILE A 15 0.36 -8.79 22.50
CA ILE A 15 -1.02 -8.88 22.01
C ILE A 15 -1.73 -10.11 22.60
N ASN A 16 -1.07 -11.28 22.60
CA ASN A 16 -1.61 -12.52 23.19
C ASN A 16 -2.01 -12.40 24.67
N LEU A 17 -1.33 -11.52 25.41
CA LEU A 17 -1.59 -11.31 26.83
C LEU A 17 -2.70 -10.28 27.09
N ASP A 18 -3.06 -9.44 26.11
CA ASP A 18 -4.18 -8.50 26.22
C ASP A 18 -5.49 -9.21 25.87
N ARG A 19 -6.24 -9.60 26.89
CA ARG A 19 -7.50 -10.37 26.76
C ARG A 19 -8.61 -9.64 26.01
N ARG A 20 -8.49 -8.32 25.85
CA ARG A 20 -9.44 -7.51 25.09
C ARG A 20 -9.25 -7.72 23.58
N ILE A 21 -8.03 -8.00 23.12
CA ILE A 21 -7.74 -8.14 21.70
C ILE A 21 -8.04 -9.58 21.25
N TYR A 22 -9.09 -9.76 20.44
CA TYR A 22 -9.48 -11.08 19.96
C TYR A 22 -9.93 -11.05 18.51
N GLY A 23 -9.52 -12.03 17.70
CA GLY A 23 -9.77 -11.93 16.28
C GLY A 23 -9.47 -13.16 15.46
N SER A 24 -9.62 -13.00 14.14
CA SER A 24 -9.39 -14.05 13.16
C SER A 24 -8.28 -13.71 12.18
N PHE A 25 -7.63 -14.74 11.65
CA PHE A 25 -6.56 -14.65 10.66
C PHE A 25 -6.99 -15.41 9.40
N ALA A 26 -6.98 -14.75 8.25
CA ALA A 26 -7.25 -15.37 6.96
C ALA A 26 -6.09 -15.12 6.00
N GLU A 27 -5.29 -16.14 5.74
CA GLU A 27 -4.01 -16.00 5.02
C GLU A 27 -4.03 -16.85 3.75
N ILE A 28 -3.70 -16.26 2.60
CA ILE A 28 -3.73 -16.94 1.30
C ILE A 28 -2.47 -16.63 0.50
N GLY A 29 -1.74 -17.69 0.15
CA GLY A 29 -0.71 -17.66 -0.89
C GLY A 29 0.74 -17.51 -0.42
N ALA A 30 0.98 -17.13 0.84
CA ALA A 30 2.32 -17.04 1.45
C ALA A 30 2.43 -17.73 2.83
N GLY A 31 1.74 -18.85 3.00
CA GLY A 31 1.70 -19.61 4.24
C GLY A 31 0.66 -19.08 5.21
N GLN A 32 0.77 -19.49 6.47
CA GLN A 32 -0.01 -18.94 7.59
C GLN A 32 0.95 -18.41 8.67
N GLU A 33 1.97 -17.68 8.22
CA GLU A 33 3.10 -17.31 9.07
C GLU A 33 2.71 -16.30 10.15
N VAL A 34 1.72 -15.43 9.89
CA VAL A 34 1.26 -14.48 10.90
C VAL A 34 0.62 -15.25 12.05
N ALA A 35 -0.39 -16.07 11.77
CA ALA A 35 -1.01 -16.90 12.82
C ALA A 35 0.02 -17.83 13.51
N ALA A 36 0.96 -18.41 12.75
CA ALA A 36 2.02 -19.25 13.30
C ALA A 36 2.92 -18.49 14.30
N MET A 37 3.25 -17.22 14.05
CA MET A 37 4.02 -16.40 14.98
C MET A 37 3.25 -16.15 16.29
N PHE A 38 1.94 -15.92 16.23
CA PHE A 38 1.12 -15.79 17.44
C PHE A 38 1.07 -17.11 18.22
N PHE A 39 0.91 -18.27 17.55
CA PHE A 39 0.95 -19.57 18.22
C PHE A 39 2.30 -19.84 18.91
N LYS A 40 3.42 -19.62 18.20
CA LYS A 40 4.79 -19.84 18.71
C LYS A 40 5.16 -18.88 19.84
N SER A 41 4.52 -17.71 19.92
CA SER A 41 4.79 -16.72 20.97
C SER A 41 4.17 -17.08 22.32
N GLY A 42 3.15 -17.94 22.34
CA GLY A 42 2.44 -18.38 23.55
C GLY A 42 1.29 -17.44 23.96
N GLY A 43 0.28 -17.98 24.64
CA GLY A 43 -0.92 -17.22 25.04
C GLY A 43 -1.99 -17.06 23.95
N ALA A 44 -1.78 -17.62 22.76
CA ALA A 44 -2.63 -17.44 21.58
C ALA A 44 -4.12 -17.77 21.77
N SER A 45 -4.49 -18.66 22.70
CA SER A 45 -5.90 -18.93 23.02
C SER A 45 -6.66 -17.70 23.53
N GLY A 46 -5.92 -16.70 24.05
CA GLY A 46 -6.45 -15.41 24.48
C GLY A 46 -6.75 -14.43 23.36
N THR A 47 -6.29 -14.68 22.14
CA THR A 47 -6.32 -13.73 21.01
C THR A 47 -6.88 -14.33 19.73
N ILE A 48 -6.62 -15.59 19.44
CA ILE A 48 -7.02 -16.23 18.18
C ILE A 48 -8.38 -16.92 18.37
N ALA A 49 -9.39 -16.41 17.67
CA ALA A 49 -10.71 -17.03 17.51
C ALA A 49 -10.71 -18.12 16.44
N LYS A 50 -10.06 -17.82 15.31
CA LYS A 50 -10.00 -18.67 14.13
C LYS A 50 -8.80 -18.32 13.28
N THR A 51 -8.17 -19.32 12.68
CA THR A 51 -7.24 -19.15 11.55
C THR A 51 -7.75 -19.97 10.37
N ILE A 52 -7.62 -19.45 9.15
CA ILE A 52 -8.03 -20.12 7.92
C ILE A 52 -7.06 -19.83 6.78
N SER A 53 -6.86 -20.83 5.91
CA SER A 53 -6.20 -20.65 4.63
C SER A 53 -6.94 -21.42 3.54
N ALA A 54 -7.25 -20.74 2.43
CA ALA A 54 -8.04 -21.28 1.32
C ALA A 54 -7.26 -21.11 0.01
N TYR A 55 -6.30 -22.01 -0.22
CA TYR A 55 -5.39 -21.99 -1.38
C TYR A 55 -6.06 -22.36 -2.70
N ASP A 56 -7.00 -23.31 -2.67
CA ASP A 56 -7.73 -23.69 -3.88
C ASP A 56 -8.74 -22.60 -4.24
N MET A 57 -8.73 -22.18 -5.51
CA MET A 57 -9.58 -21.09 -6.00
C MET A 57 -11.08 -21.37 -5.76
N THR A 58 -11.53 -22.60 -6.00
CA THR A 58 -12.94 -22.99 -5.84
C THR A 58 -13.36 -22.95 -4.38
N PHE A 59 -12.51 -23.46 -3.48
CA PHE A 59 -12.74 -23.33 -2.03
C PHE A 59 -12.75 -21.87 -1.58
N SER A 60 -11.80 -21.08 -2.08
CA SER A 60 -11.70 -19.67 -1.79
C SER A 60 -12.96 -18.93 -2.24
N ASP A 61 -13.46 -19.21 -3.45
CA ASP A 61 -14.67 -18.60 -4.01
C ASP A 61 -15.93 -18.99 -3.25
N ALA A 62 -16.03 -20.24 -2.80
CA ALA A 62 -17.14 -20.68 -1.97
C ALA A 62 -17.24 -19.91 -0.63
N ILE A 63 -16.11 -19.38 -0.14
CA ILE A 63 -16.04 -18.67 1.14
C ILE A 63 -16.21 -17.16 0.96
N TYR A 64 -15.53 -16.57 -0.03
CA TYR A 64 -15.39 -15.12 -0.19
C TYR A 64 -16.07 -14.57 -1.46
N GLY A 65 -16.60 -15.42 -2.32
CA GLY A 65 -17.18 -15.07 -3.62
C GLY A 65 -16.14 -15.03 -4.74
N VAL A 66 -16.62 -14.98 -6.00
CA VAL A 66 -15.77 -14.95 -7.20
C VAL A 66 -15.24 -13.53 -7.45
N GLU A 67 -14.02 -13.42 -7.99
CA GLU A 67 -13.45 -12.14 -8.44
C GLU A 67 -13.80 -11.85 -9.91
N GLU A 68 -14.48 -10.73 -10.16
CA GLU A 68 -14.92 -10.32 -11.51
C GLU A 68 -13.75 -10.15 -12.49
N SER A 69 -12.60 -9.70 -11.98
CA SER A 69 -11.38 -9.51 -12.77
C SER A 69 -10.66 -10.83 -13.11
N GLY A 70 -11.04 -11.94 -12.47
CA GLY A 70 -10.32 -13.21 -12.49
C GLY A 70 -8.97 -13.21 -11.75
N ARG A 71 -8.58 -12.09 -11.13
CA ARG A 71 -7.36 -11.97 -10.32
C ARG A 71 -7.68 -12.16 -8.85
N TYR A 72 -6.89 -12.98 -8.17
CA TYR A 72 -7.10 -13.30 -6.76
C TYR A 72 -6.20 -12.51 -5.80
N VAL A 73 -5.01 -12.12 -6.26
CA VAL A 73 -4.13 -11.21 -5.50
C VAL A 73 -4.49 -9.78 -5.88
N CYS A 74 -5.53 -9.25 -5.25
CA CYS A 74 -6.09 -7.93 -5.52
C CYS A 74 -6.76 -7.33 -4.26
N GLU A 75 -6.91 -6.01 -4.23
CA GLU A 75 -7.54 -5.32 -3.10
C GLU A 75 -8.99 -5.79 -2.84
N PRO A 76 -9.87 -5.94 -3.86
CA PRO A 76 -11.25 -6.38 -3.63
C PRO A 76 -11.35 -7.74 -2.93
N ARG A 77 -10.40 -8.65 -3.22
CA ARG A 77 -10.31 -9.95 -2.55
C ARG A 77 -10.03 -9.78 -1.06
N LEU A 78 -9.01 -8.99 -0.73
CA LEU A 78 -8.64 -8.68 0.65
C LEU A 78 -9.84 -8.12 1.42
N ILE A 79 -10.57 -7.17 0.83
CA ILE A 79 -11.74 -6.55 1.46
C ILE A 79 -12.85 -7.58 1.70
N LYS A 80 -13.13 -8.48 0.75
CA LYS A 80 -14.09 -9.59 0.94
C LYS A 80 -13.69 -10.50 2.10
N MET A 81 -12.39 -10.82 2.21
CA MET A 81 -11.86 -11.61 3.32
C MET A 81 -12.06 -10.90 4.66
N LEU A 82 -11.64 -9.64 4.78
CA LEU A 82 -11.83 -8.84 6.00
C LEU A 82 -13.31 -8.75 6.40
N ASN A 83 -14.20 -8.43 5.46
CA ASN A 83 -15.64 -8.35 5.68
C ASN A 83 -16.20 -9.67 6.23
N ARG A 84 -15.90 -10.79 5.56
CA ARG A 84 -16.41 -12.12 5.91
C ARG A 84 -15.95 -12.53 7.30
N GLU A 85 -14.65 -12.41 7.55
CA GLU A 85 -14.00 -12.90 8.76
C GLU A 85 -14.37 -12.06 9.98
N TYR A 86 -14.43 -10.74 9.81
CA TYR A 86 -14.85 -9.82 10.86
C TYR A 86 -16.32 -10.01 11.25
N ASN A 87 -17.23 -10.13 10.26
CA ASN A 87 -18.65 -10.34 10.53
C ASN A 87 -18.91 -11.68 11.26
N LEU A 88 -18.13 -12.72 10.96
CA LEU A 88 -18.25 -14.01 11.64
C LEU A 88 -17.92 -13.92 13.14
N LEU A 89 -16.99 -13.04 13.55
CA LEU A 89 -16.69 -12.81 14.97
C LEU A 89 -17.90 -12.25 15.69
N HIS A 90 -18.52 -11.20 15.13
CA HIS A 90 -19.74 -10.60 15.70
C HIS A 90 -20.88 -11.59 15.80
N VAL A 91 -21.17 -12.34 14.73
CA VAL A 91 -22.25 -13.33 14.71
C VAL A 91 -22.05 -14.44 15.73
N ARG A 92 -20.80 -14.90 15.96
CA ARG A 92 -20.53 -16.08 16.81
C ARG A 92 -20.16 -15.73 18.25
N LEU A 93 -19.57 -14.57 18.48
CA LEU A 93 -18.95 -14.20 19.75
C LEU A 93 -19.48 -12.88 20.34
N GLY A 94 -20.25 -12.09 19.56
CA GLY A 94 -20.74 -10.79 20.01
C GLY A 94 -21.49 -10.84 21.33
N GLU A 95 -22.43 -11.77 21.49
CA GLU A 95 -23.22 -11.91 22.73
C GLU A 95 -22.36 -12.30 23.95
N LYS A 96 -21.35 -13.15 23.75
CA LYS A 96 -20.56 -13.71 24.87
C LYS A 96 -19.31 -12.90 25.23
N ARG A 97 -18.80 -12.11 24.30
CA ARG A 97 -17.49 -11.45 24.42
C ARG A 97 -17.51 -9.98 24.02
N GLY A 98 -18.53 -9.52 23.32
CA GLY A 98 -18.55 -8.19 22.70
C GLY A 98 -18.41 -7.03 23.68
N GLU A 99 -18.82 -7.21 24.94
CA GLU A 99 -18.73 -6.17 25.98
C GLU A 99 -17.29 -5.87 26.43
N ASP A 100 -16.42 -6.90 26.42
CA ASP A 100 -15.05 -6.82 26.96
C ASP A 100 -13.97 -6.90 25.88
N THR A 101 -14.36 -7.10 24.63
CA THR A 101 -13.45 -7.47 23.54
C THR A 101 -13.48 -6.45 22.41
N THR A 102 -12.30 -6.08 21.93
CA THR A 102 -12.09 -5.39 20.67
C THR A 102 -11.80 -6.41 19.58
N PHE A 103 -12.76 -6.61 18.66
CA PHE A 103 -12.59 -7.59 17.60
C PHE A 103 -11.66 -7.10 16.51
N PHE A 104 -10.88 -8.01 15.92
CA PHE A 104 -10.15 -7.77 14.68
C PHE A 104 -10.25 -8.94 13.70
N ALA A 105 -10.15 -8.62 12.40
CA ALA A 105 -9.88 -9.60 11.36
C ALA A 105 -8.61 -9.16 10.63
N PHE A 106 -7.61 -10.04 10.60
CA PHE A 106 -6.44 -9.92 9.77
C PHE A 106 -6.65 -10.75 8.50
N ALA A 107 -6.29 -10.19 7.35
CA ALA A 107 -6.31 -10.92 6.11
C ALA A 107 -5.10 -10.59 5.23
N ASP A 108 -4.63 -11.57 4.48
CA ASP A 108 -3.70 -11.35 3.37
C ASP A 108 -4.05 -12.19 2.14
N THR A 109 -3.73 -11.64 0.97
CA THR A 109 -3.70 -12.37 -0.29
C THR A 109 -2.42 -12.03 -1.02
N VAL A 110 -1.55 -13.01 -1.18
CA VAL A 110 -0.14 -12.82 -1.54
C VAL A 110 0.26 -13.79 -2.65
N SER A 111 1.06 -13.31 -3.59
CA SER A 111 1.82 -14.14 -4.52
C SER A 111 3.27 -14.17 -4.07
N ALA A 112 3.70 -15.23 -3.39
CA ALA A 112 5.12 -15.47 -3.12
C ALA A 112 5.82 -16.04 -4.38
N LEU A 113 7.15 -16.02 -4.39
CA LEU A 113 7.95 -16.56 -5.50
C LEU A 113 7.60 -18.03 -5.75
N ASN A 114 7.26 -18.35 -7.00
CA ASN A 114 7.10 -19.72 -7.42
C ASN A 114 8.47 -20.41 -7.54
N PHE A 115 8.47 -21.75 -7.59
CA PHE A 115 9.69 -22.55 -7.66
C PHE A 115 10.58 -22.20 -8.87
N GLN A 116 9.97 -21.81 -9.99
CA GLN A 116 10.65 -21.44 -11.22
C GLN A 116 11.10 -19.97 -11.27
N LYS A 117 10.76 -19.17 -10.25
CA LYS A 117 11.03 -17.73 -10.13
C LYS A 117 10.60 -16.92 -11.36
N THR A 118 9.43 -17.23 -11.90
CA THR A 118 8.87 -16.54 -13.07
C THR A 118 7.93 -15.39 -12.73
N ASN A 119 7.63 -15.19 -11.44
CA ASN A 119 6.81 -14.09 -10.92
C ASN A 119 7.63 -13.15 -10.01
N GLU A 120 7.09 -11.95 -9.76
CA GLU A 120 7.53 -11.08 -8.67
C GLU A 120 6.70 -11.36 -7.41
N GLY A 121 7.34 -11.29 -6.24
CA GLY A 121 6.67 -11.44 -4.96
C GLY A 121 5.92 -10.17 -4.57
N HIS A 122 4.61 -10.23 -4.38
CA HIS A 122 3.80 -9.08 -3.94
C HIS A 122 2.49 -9.53 -3.27
N GLY A 123 1.79 -8.63 -2.60
CA GLY A 123 0.51 -8.98 -1.98
C GLY A 123 -0.20 -7.83 -1.30
N TRP A 124 -1.47 -8.09 -1.00
CA TRP A 124 -2.35 -7.20 -0.23
C TRP A 124 -2.48 -7.75 1.18
N ILE A 125 -2.26 -6.89 2.17
CA ILE A 125 -2.41 -7.20 3.59
C ILE A 125 -3.34 -6.17 4.20
N GLY A 126 -4.24 -6.61 5.08
CA GLY A 126 -5.15 -5.70 5.72
C GLY A 126 -5.59 -6.16 7.10
N MET A 127 -6.10 -5.19 7.83
CA MET A 127 -6.64 -5.39 9.16
C MET A 127 -7.90 -4.55 9.33
N ARG A 128 -8.98 -5.21 9.72
CA ARG A 128 -10.19 -4.58 10.23
C ARG A 128 -10.21 -4.72 11.74
N PHE A 129 -10.36 -3.63 12.49
CA PHE A 129 -10.26 -3.68 13.95
C PHE A 129 -11.07 -2.61 14.68
N GLN A 130 -11.48 -2.93 15.91
CA GLN A 130 -12.06 -1.99 16.87
C GLN A 130 -11.01 -1.50 17.85
N THR A 131 -11.13 -0.25 18.29
CA THR A 131 -10.35 0.30 19.41
C THR A 131 -11.11 0.26 20.74
N GLU A 132 -12.44 0.16 20.68
CA GLU A 132 -13.34 0.04 21.83
C GLU A 132 -14.38 -1.07 21.60
N PRO A 133 -14.79 -1.80 22.66
CA PRO A 133 -15.89 -2.76 22.58
C PRO A 133 -17.15 -2.13 21.97
N PHE A 134 -17.82 -2.84 21.07
CA PHE A 134 -18.96 -2.37 20.27
C PHE A 134 -18.74 -1.09 19.43
N GLY A 135 -17.51 -0.59 19.32
CA GLY A 135 -17.18 0.53 18.47
C GLY A 135 -17.34 0.20 16.98
N GLU A 136 -17.41 1.23 16.14
CA GLU A 136 -17.24 1.05 14.70
C GLU A 136 -15.82 0.56 14.38
N TYR A 137 -15.66 -0.15 13.26
CA TYR A 137 -14.36 -0.67 12.87
C TYR A 137 -13.54 0.37 12.10
N ASN A 138 -12.22 0.23 12.19
CA ASN A 138 -11.25 0.84 11.32
C ASN A 138 -10.68 -0.21 10.36
N ASP A 139 -10.32 0.22 9.15
CA ASP A 139 -9.58 -0.59 8.19
C ASP A 139 -8.21 0.04 7.94
N LEU A 140 -7.16 -0.77 8.03
CA LEU A 140 -5.84 -0.47 7.49
C LEU A 140 -5.53 -1.47 6.39
N VAL A 141 -5.29 -0.97 5.18
CA VAL A 141 -4.98 -1.76 3.99
C VAL A 141 -3.64 -1.32 3.44
N LEU A 142 -2.79 -2.27 3.10
CA LEU A 142 -1.50 -2.00 2.47
C LEU A 142 -1.20 -3.00 1.36
N HIS A 143 -0.42 -2.55 0.40
CA HIS A 143 0.20 -3.42 -0.60
C HIS A 143 1.70 -3.46 -0.33
N ILE A 144 2.29 -4.63 -0.57
CA ILE A 144 3.72 -4.85 -0.43
C ILE A 144 4.32 -5.45 -1.68
N ARG A 145 5.62 -5.19 -1.83
CA ARG A 145 6.50 -5.92 -2.71
C ARG A 145 7.57 -6.61 -1.90
N MET A 146 7.77 -7.90 -2.14
CA MET A 146 8.79 -8.69 -1.45
C MET A 146 10.09 -8.67 -2.26
N LEU A 147 11.20 -8.39 -1.57
CA LEU A 147 12.54 -8.25 -2.17
C LEU A 147 13.38 -9.52 -1.98
N ASP A 148 13.05 -10.34 -0.99
CA ASP A 148 13.70 -11.63 -0.77
C ASP A 148 13.59 -12.52 -2.02
N ASN A 149 14.71 -13.14 -2.42
CA ASN A 149 14.80 -14.03 -3.58
C ASN A 149 14.58 -15.51 -3.20
N ASP A 150 13.96 -15.76 -2.05
CA ASP A 150 13.63 -17.10 -1.57
C ASP A 150 12.22 -17.12 -1.01
N ASN A 151 11.46 -18.17 -1.32
CA ASN A 151 10.06 -18.27 -0.93
C ASN A 151 9.90 -18.35 0.60
N VAL A 152 10.76 -19.10 1.31
CA VAL A 152 10.67 -19.24 2.76
C VAL A 152 11.00 -17.93 3.46
N LEU A 153 12.02 -17.21 2.96
CA LEU A 153 12.33 -15.88 3.46
C LEU A 153 11.15 -14.92 3.25
N GLN A 154 10.50 -14.95 2.08
CA GLN A 154 9.30 -14.16 1.84
C GLN A 154 8.18 -14.47 2.83
N GLN A 155 7.87 -15.74 3.09
CA GLN A 155 6.86 -16.12 4.08
C GLN A 155 7.21 -15.58 5.48
N GLN A 156 8.48 -15.64 5.89
CA GLN A 156 8.92 -15.07 7.17
C GLN A 156 8.72 -13.55 7.22
N ALA A 157 9.00 -12.84 6.13
CA ALA A 157 8.78 -11.40 6.05
C ALA A 157 7.28 -11.06 6.15
N ILE A 158 6.40 -11.84 5.50
CA ILE A 158 4.94 -11.73 5.65
C ILE A 158 4.52 -11.90 7.12
N GLY A 159 5.03 -12.93 7.79
CA GLY A 159 4.78 -13.15 9.21
C GLY A 159 5.13 -11.92 10.06
N THR A 160 6.32 -11.36 9.84
CA THR A 160 6.80 -10.19 10.58
C THR A 160 5.95 -8.96 10.31
N ILE A 161 5.64 -8.63 9.05
CA ILE A 161 4.82 -7.45 8.74
C ILE A 161 3.38 -7.60 9.25
N GLY A 162 2.81 -8.80 9.21
CA GLY A 162 1.48 -9.06 9.76
C GLY A 162 1.43 -8.85 11.27
N VAL A 163 2.43 -9.33 12.02
CA VAL A 163 2.54 -9.06 13.46
C VAL A 163 2.75 -7.57 13.73
N ASN A 164 3.64 -6.91 12.97
CA ASN A 164 3.88 -5.47 13.10
C ASN A 164 2.61 -4.66 12.83
N LEU A 165 1.82 -5.04 11.80
CA LEU A 165 0.55 -4.41 11.46
C LEU A 165 -0.44 -4.52 12.62
N ILE A 166 -0.66 -5.72 13.15
CA ILE A 166 -1.59 -5.94 14.25
C ILE A 166 -1.15 -5.15 15.48
N TYR A 167 0.14 -5.17 15.80
CA TYR A 167 0.68 -4.40 16.90
C TYR A 167 0.49 -2.90 16.72
N ALA A 168 0.81 -2.37 15.54
CA ALA A 168 0.72 -0.94 15.26
C ALA A 168 -0.74 -0.45 15.29
N CYS A 169 -1.70 -1.25 14.81
CA CYS A 169 -3.12 -0.92 14.88
C CYS A 169 -3.64 -0.79 16.32
N PHE A 170 -3.19 -1.62 17.26
CA PHE A 170 -3.67 -1.54 18.64
C PHE A 170 -2.87 -0.58 19.53
N TYR A 171 -1.57 -0.43 19.28
CA TYR A 171 -0.70 0.34 20.18
C TYR A 171 -0.28 1.70 19.61
N TYR A 172 -0.32 1.91 18.29
CA TYR A 172 0.19 3.11 17.63
C TYR A 172 -0.81 3.84 16.72
N TYR A 173 -2.09 3.43 16.65
CA TYR A 173 -3.09 4.08 15.78
C TYR A 173 -3.25 5.59 15.97
N LYS A 174 -3.00 6.09 17.18
CA LYS A 174 -3.05 7.52 17.50
C LYS A 174 -1.90 8.35 16.92
N SER A 175 -0.85 7.70 16.43
CA SER A 175 0.32 8.33 15.82
C SER A 175 0.63 7.66 14.48
N PRO A 176 0.06 8.16 13.37
CA PRO A 176 0.28 7.59 12.03
C PRO A 176 1.76 7.47 11.65
N GLU A 177 2.61 8.43 12.06
CA GLU A 177 4.05 8.38 11.81
C GLU A 177 4.73 7.20 12.54
N LEU A 178 4.42 7.01 13.82
CA LEU A 178 4.96 5.88 14.60
C LEU A 178 4.39 4.54 14.13
N LEU A 179 3.11 4.52 13.77
CA LEU A 179 2.45 3.37 13.16
C LEU A 179 3.23 2.94 11.92
N LEU A 180 3.43 3.86 10.96
CA LEU A 180 4.11 3.60 9.70
C LEU A 180 5.53 3.07 9.92
N LYS A 181 6.30 3.73 10.80
CA LYS A 181 7.67 3.32 11.12
C LYS A 181 7.71 1.92 11.74
N SER A 182 6.78 1.59 12.64
CA SER A 182 6.75 0.29 13.30
C SER A 182 6.34 -0.86 12.38
N LEU A 183 5.68 -0.59 11.25
CA LEU A 183 5.41 -1.61 10.23
C LEU A 183 6.70 -2.22 9.67
N MET A 184 7.77 -1.43 9.58
CA MET A 184 9.06 -1.82 8.99
C MET A 184 10.07 -2.36 10.01
N ASP A 185 9.70 -2.50 11.28
CA ASP A 185 10.59 -3.10 12.29
C ASP A 185 11.00 -4.52 11.85
N ASP A 186 12.31 -4.79 11.84
CA ASP A 186 12.93 -6.06 11.40
C ASP A 186 12.69 -6.44 9.91
N LEU A 187 12.37 -5.46 9.05
CA LEU A 187 12.03 -5.70 7.63
C LEU A 187 12.82 -4.88 6.60
N THR A 188 13.79 -4.08 7.06
CA THR A 188 14.66 -3.31 6.16
C THR A 188 15.27 -4.20 5.09
N ASP A 189 15.20 -3.76 3.83
CA ASP A 189 15.68 -4.44 2.63
C ASP A 189 14.97 -5.77 2.27
N ARG A 190 13.95 -6.20 3.03
CA ARG A 190 13.22 -7.46 2.76
C ARG A 190 11.92 -7.27 2.00
N LEU A 191 11.25 -6.14 2.21
CA LEU A 191 10.03 -5.74 1.50
C LEU A 191 9.94 -4.22 1.38
N GLU A 192 9.06 -3.78 0.48
CA GLU A 192 8.62 -2.39 0.32
C GLU A 192 7.12 -2.31 0.61
N ILE A 193 6.68 -1.22 1.25
CA ILE A 193 5.27 -0.85 1.37
C ILE A 193 5.02 0.22 0.31
N ASP A 194 4.46 -0.17 -0.83
CA ASP A 194 4.24 0.70 -1.99
C ASP A 194 2.85 1.37 -2.00
N MET A 195 1.97 0.94 -1.10
CA MET A 195 0.67 1.57 -0.85
C MET A 195 0.22 1.31 0.59
N LEU A 196 -0.31 2.33 1.26
CA LEU A 196 -1.00 2.19 2.55
C LEU A 196 -2.19 3.15 2.61
N ARG A 197 -3.30 2.66 3.15
CA ARG A 197 -4.52 3.44 3.37
C ARG A 197 -5.15 3.07 4.71
N VAL A 198 -5.52 4.09 5.47
CA VAL A 198 -6.32 3.97 6.70
C VAL A 198 -7.69 4.60 6.50
N THR A 199 -8.72 3.97 7.06
CA THR A 199 -10.09 4.47 7.10
C THR A 199 -10.76 4.05 8.40
N GLY A 200 -11.79 4.80 8.82
CA GLY A 200 -12.56 4.48 10.03
C GLY A 200 -12.64 5.65 11.01
N PRO A 201 -13.37 5.46 12.12
CA PRO A 201 -13.65 6.51 13.09
C PRO A 201 -12.40 7.10 13.74
N ASP A 202 -11.36 6.29 13.96
CA ASP A 202 -10.13 6.73 14.63
C ASP A 202 -9.15 7.45 13.68
N PHE A 203 -9.41 7.39 12.37
CA PHE A 203 -8.55 7.98 11.33
C PHE A 203 -9.21 9.15 10.59
N LYS A 204 -10.31 9.71 11.09
CA LYS A 204 -11.06 10.82 10.43
C LYS A 204 -10.21 12.04 10.05
N ASN A 205 -9.17 12.33 10.83
CA ASN A 205 -8.29 13.48 10.63
C ASN A 205 -6.99 13.12 9.88
N VAL A 206 -6.87 11.89 9.38
CA VAL A 206 -5.65 11.43 8.70
C VAL A 206 -5.85 11.53 7.20
N ASP A 207 -4.99 12.32 6.55
CA ASP A 207 -4.93 12.38 5.10
C ASP A 207 -4.00 11.28 4.57
N ASN A 208 -4.57 10.32 3.84
CA ASN A 208 -3.82 9.19 3.27
C ASN A 208 -2.71 9.65 2.29
N ARG A 209 -2.79 10.86 1.75
CA ARG A 209 -1.76 11.43 0.88
C ARG A 209 -0.50 11.79 1.65
N LEU A 210 -0.64 12.21 2.91
CA LEU A 210 0.49 12.42 3.80
C LEU A 210 1.15 11.09 4.20
N ILE A 211 0.36 10.03 4.41
CA ILE A 211 0.92 8.68 4.63
C ILE A 211 1.76 8.26 3.42
N ALA A 212 1.23 8.42 2.21
CA ALA A 212 1.94 8.09 0.98
C ALA A 212 3.23 8.94 0.81
N LEU A 213 3.19 10.24 1.13
CA LEU A 213 4.39 11.08 1.17
C LEU A 213 5.42 10.52 2.17
N GLN A 214 4.98 10.11 3.36
CA GLN A 214 5.84 9.55 4.40
C GLN A 214 6.43 8.18 4.00
N LEU A 215 5.71 7.36 3.23
CA LEU A 215 6.26 6.12 2.67
C LEU A 215 7.47 6.41 1.77
N VAL A 216 7.35 7.39 0.88
CA VAL A 216 8.44 7.78 -0.03
C VAL A 216 9.58 8.47 0.73
N ARG A 217 9.25 9.38 1.66
CA ARG A 217 10.23 10.12 2.48
C ARG A 217 11.08 9.19 3.37
N ASN A 218 10.46 8.17 3.97
CA ASN A 218 11.16 7.20 4.82
C ASN A 218 11.88 6.11 4.02
N GLY A 219 11.78 6.10 2.69
CA GLY A 219 12.42 5.11 1.82
C GLY A 219 11.75 3.73 1.85
N PHE A 220 10.49 3.64 2.29
CA PHE A 220 9.74 2.38 2.31
C PHE A 220 9.21 1.99 0.92
N THR A 221 9.13 2.98 0.03
CA THR A 221 8.92 2.84 -1.41
C THR A 221 9.61 4.00 -2.12
N ASN A 222 9.91 3.82 -3.40
CA ASN A 222 10.47 4.89 -4.23
C ASN A 222 9.41 5.78 -4.89
N ALA A 223 8.16 5.32 -4.93
CA ALA A 223 7.06 6.09 -5.48
C ALA A 223 5.70 5.68 -4.87
N ALA A 224 4.79 6.64 -4.85
CA ALA A 224 3.38 6.46 -4.46
C ALA A 224 2.48 7.26 -5.42
N MET A 225 1.25 6.79 -5.63
CA MET A 225 0.33 7.36 -6.62
C MET A 225 -1.02 7.74 -6.02
N PHE A 226 -1.65 8.75 -6.61
CA PHE A 226 -2.99 9.24 -6.29
C PHE A 226 -3.83 9.35 -7.54
N GLY A 227 -5.09 8.95 -7.43
CA GLY A 227 -6.09 9.15 -8.47
C GLY A 227 -6.47 10.62 -8.61
N ALA A 228 -7.20 10.92 -9.69
CA ALA A 228 -7.81 12.24 -9.89
C ALA A 228 -8.85 12.59 -8.80
N ASP A 229 -9.36 11.58 -8.09
CA ASP A 229 -10.24 11.69 -6.92
C ASP A 229 -9.48 11.97 -5.61
N GLY A 230 -8.14 12.09 -5.67
CA GLY A 230 -7.27 12.29 -4.52
C GLY A 230 -7.02 11.05 -3.68
N GLN A 231 -7.57 9.89 -4.06
CA GLN A 231 -7.38 8.65 -3.31
C GLN A 231 -6.04 7.99 -3.66
N VAL A 232 -5.42 7.34 -2.68
CA VAL A 232 -4.19 6.56 -2.91
C VAL A 232 -4.53 5.35 -3.77
N ILE A 233 -3.78 5.15 -4.84
CA ILE A 233 -3.96 4.04 -5.79
C ILE A 233 -2.69 3.18 -5.89
N GLN A 234 -2.88 1.88 -6.11
CA GLN A 234 -1.75 0.96 -6.27
C GLN A 234 -1.27 0.95 -7.74
N PRO A 235 0.01 1.23 -8.03
CA PRO A 235 0.52 1.40 -9.40
C PRO A 235 0.28 0.21 -10.33
N SER A 236 0.44 -1.02 -9.84
CA SER A 236 0.26 -2.24 -10.66
C SER A 236 -1.19 -2.51 -11.04
N GLU A 237 -2.17 -1.99 -10.30
CA GLU A 237 -3.58 -2.07 -10.68
C GLU A 237 -3.93 -1.04 -11.75
N VAL A 238 -3.46 0.20 -11.60
CA VAL A 238 -3.88 1.30 -12.48
C VAL A 238 -3.06 1.43 -13.77
N LEU A 239 -1.78 1.03 -13.76
CA LEU A 239 -0.89 1.12 -14.93
C LEU A 239 -0.90 -0.14 -15.79
N TYR A 240 -1.55 -1.22 -15.34
CA TYR A 240 -1.55 -2.48 -16.06
C TYR A 240 -2.17 -2.33 -17.46
N LYS A 241 -1.41 -2.72 -18.49
CA LYS A 241 -1.81 -2.61 -19.90
C LYS A 241 -2.26 -1.19 -20.29
N LYS A 242 -1.65 -0.17 -19.69
CA LYS A 242 -1.83 1.24 -20.08
C LYS A 242 -0.56 1.77 -20.76
N HIS A 243 -0.74 2.63 -21.76
CA HIS A 243 0.31 3.54 -22.22
C HIS A 243 0.48 4.63 -21.18
N ILE A 244 1.72 5.10 -20.96
CA ILE A 244 1.98 6.09 -19.92
C ILE A 244 2.51 7.36 -20.55
N VAL A 245 1.92 8.50 -20.22
CA VAL A 245 2.46 9.83 -20.50
C VAL A 245 2.78 10.48 -19.17
N ALA A 246 4.06 10.70 -18.89
CA ALA A 246 4.51 11.31 -17.63
C ALA A 246 5.00 12.74 -17.86
N ILE A 247 4.55 13.67 -17.03
CA ILE A 247 5.06 15.04 -16.96
C ILE A 247 5.61 15.30 -15.57
N ARG A 248 6.88 15.71 -15.49
CA ARG A 248 7.52 16.08 -14.23
C ARG A 248 7.48 17.59 -14.05
N GLY A 249 7.10 18.05 -12.87
CA GLY A 249 7.09 19.48 -12.59
C GLY A 249 7.00 19.80 -11.11
N ARG A 250 7.36 21.04 -10.76
CA ARG A 250 7.14 21.58 -9.40
C ARG A 250 5.66 21.86 -9.13
N PHE A 251 4.90 22.21 -10.18
CA PHE A 251 3.48 22.56 -10.13
C PHE A 251 3.12 23.57 -9.03
N ARG A 252 3.96 24.59 -8.84
CA ARG A 252 3.78 25.66 -7.83
C ARG A 252 3.63 27.06 -8.47
N PRO A 253 2.43 27.45 -8.92
CA PRO A 253 1.24 26.62 -9.15
C PRO A 253 1.31 25.87 -10.49
N PHE A 254 0.32 25.04 -10.77
CA PHE A 254 0.05 24.58 -12.14
C PHE A 254 -0.37 25.79 -13.00
N THR A 255 0.19 25.93 -14.21
CA THR A 255 0.02 27.12 -15.07
C THR A 255 -0.52 26.74 -16.44
N HIS A 256 -0.99 27.73 -17.21
CA HIS A 256 -1.39 27.53 -18.61
C HIS A 256 -0.27 26.97 -19.50
N VAL A 257 1.00 27.26 -19.18
CA VAL A 257 2.15 26.66 -19.89
C VAL A 257 2.19 25.15 -19.64
N ASN A 258 2.01 24.71 -18.39
CA ASN A 258 1.94 23.28 -18.07
C ASN A 258 0.76 22.61 -18.76
N MET A 259 -0.40 23.28 -18.82
CA MET A 259 -1.58 22.76 -19.52
C MET A 259 -1.34 22.61 -21.02
N ASP A 260 -0.77 23.62 -21.68
CA ASP A 260 -0.49 23.56 -23.11
C ASP A 260 0.55 22.49 -23.44
N MET A 261 1.64 22.41 -22.66
CA MET A 261 2.63 21.32 -22.78
C MET A 261 1.99 19.94 -22.66
N LEU A 262 1.08 19.76 -21.70
CA LEU A 262 0.39 18.51 -21.49
C LEU A 262 -0.54 18.17 -22.68
N GLN A 263 -1.37 19.12 -23.11
CA GLN A 263 -2.31 18.92 -24.20
C GLN A 263 -1.60 18.64 -25.53
N LYS A 264 -0.58 19.44 -25.88
CA LYS A 264 0.21 19.25 -27.11
C LYS A 264 1.02 17.95 -27.04
N GLY A 265 1.60 17.65 -25.88
CA GLY A 265 2.35 16.42 -25.64
C GLY A 265 1.50 15.16 -25.83
N ILE A 266 0.30 15.13 -25.24
CA ILE A 266 -0.66 14.03 -25.42
C ILE A 266 -1.10 13.96 -26.88
N ALA A 267 -1.48 15.07 -27.51
CA ALA A 267 -1.92 15.09 -28.90
C ALA A 267 -0.85 14.56 -29.87
N HIS A 268 0.43 14.82 -29.59
CA HIS A 268 1.53 14.25 -30.35
C HIS A 268 1.73 12.76 -30.04
N PHE A 269 1.66 12.37 -28.76
CA PHE A 269 1.80 10.97 -28.35
C PHE A 269 0.73 10.06 -28.96
N LEU A 270 -0.50 10.55 -29.10
CA LEU A 270 -1.62 9.84 -29.72
C LEU A 270 -1.47 9.63 -31.23
N GLN A 271 -0.56 10.33 -31.90
CA GLN A 271 -0.30 10.13 -33.33
C GLN A 271 0.57 8.90 -33.62
N GLU A 272 1.19 8.31 -32.59
CA GLU A 272 1.99 7.10 -32.72
C GLU A 272 1.09 5.90 -33.09
N PRO A 273 1.45 5.10 -34.10
CA PRO A 273 0.56 4.09 -34.70
C PRO A 273 0.18 2.93 -33.77
N ASP A 274 0.97 2.70 -32.72
CA ASP A 274 0.79 1.66 -31.71
C ASP A 274 0.18 2.17 -30.40
N VAL A 275 -0.25 3.43 -30.33
CA VAL A 275 -0.88 4.01 -29.14
C VAL A 275 -2.40 3.90 -29.23
N ASN A 276 -3.00 3.25 -28.23
CA ASN A 276 -4.45 3.22 -28.05
C ASN A 276 -4.87 4.29 -27.04
N GLU A 277 -5.65 5.28 -27.50
CA GLU A 277 -6.15 6.42 -26.72
C GLU A 277 -6.89 6.02 -25.44
N GLU A 278 -7.78 5.03 -25.49
CA GLU A 278 -8.56 4.55 -24.32
C GLU A 278 -7.66 3.90 -23.25
N LYS A 279 -6.43 3.58 -23.62
CA LYS A 279 -5.43 2.98 -22.75
C LYS A 279 -4.33 3.95 -22.36
N VAL A 280 -4.43 5.23 -22.67
CA VAL A 280 -3.46 6.23 -22.19
C VAL A 280 -3.77 6.62 -20.76
N MET A 281 -2.75 6.61 -19.92
CA MET A 281 -2.77 7.18 -18.58
C MET A 281 -1.74 8.30 -18.48
N VAL A 282 -2.20 9.47 -18.06
CA VAL A 282 -1.36 10.64 -17.82
C VAL A 282 -0.97 10.66 -16.35
N ILE A 283 0.32 10.87 -16.06
CA ILE A 283 0.86 10.95 -14.70
C ILE A 283 1.59 12.29 -14.54
N SER A 284 1.15 13.08 -13.56
CA SER A 284 1.87 14.27 -13.11
C SER A 284 2.79 13.89 -11.95
N GLU A 285 4.10 13.94 -12.17
CA GLU A 285 5.11 13.59 -11.18
C GLU A 285 5.59 14.79 -10.37
N LEU A 286 5.51 14.66 -9.04
CA LEU A 286 6.15 15.50 -8.04
C LEU A 286 7.33 14.74 -7.42
N THR A 287 8.57 15.15 -7.73
CA THR A 287 9.73 14.53 -7.06
C THR A 287 9.89 15.07 -5.65
N LEU A 288 10.45 14.29 -4.72
CA LEU A 288 10.79 14.80 -3.38
C LEU A 288 11.67 16.04 -3.46
N SER A 289 12.65 16.06 -4.38
CA SER A 289 13.51 17.23 -4.63
C SER A 289 12.75 18.47 -5.13
N ASN A 290 11.56 18.32 -5.71
CA ASN A 290 10.68 19.44 -6.11
C ASN A 290 9.77 19.91 -4.97
N LEU A 291 9.62 19.10 -3.92
CA LEU A 291 8.84 19.40 -2.72
C LEU A 291 9.71 20.02 -1.62
N THR A 292 11.00 19.70 -1.57
CA THR A 292 11.91 20.25 -0.55
C THR A 292 12.16 21.75 -0.76
N ALA A 293 11.89 22.56 0.28
CA ALA A 293 12.24 23.97 0.34
C ALA A 293 13.19 24.20 1.53
N GLY A 294 14.49 23.92 1.35
CA GLY A 294 15.47 23.93 2.44
C GLY A 294 15.70 22.52 2.99
N GLU A 295 15.50 22.32 4.30
CA GLU A 295 15.73 21.01 4.97
C GLU A 295 14.45 20.17 5.16
N ASP A 296 13.26 20.74 4.95
CA ASP A 296 11.99 20.03 5.18
C ASP A 296 10.98 20.21 4.04
N ILE A 297 10.01 19.30 4.00
CA ILE A 297 8.88 19.35 3.07
C ILE A 297 7.69 19.97 3.81
N ASP A 298 7.14 21.06 3.27
CA ASP A 298 5.90 21.64 3.76
C ASP A 298 4.72 20.76 3.33
N GLU A 299 4.15 20.04 4.30
CA GLU A 299 3.02 19.13 4.09
C GLU A 299 1.79 19.84 3.51
N LYS A 300 1.57 21.11 3.88
CA LYS A 300 0.44 21.89 3.37
C LYS A 300 0.67 22.27 1.92
N ASP A 301 1.86 22.78 1.59
CA ASP A 301 2.21 23.12 0.21
C ASP A 301 2.18 21.87 -0.70
N PHE A 302 2.57 20.70 -0.17
CA PHE A 302 2.40 19.43 -0.87
C PHE A 302 0.92 19.10 -1.15
N LEU A 303 0.05 19.16 -0.12
CA LEU A 303 -1.38 18.88 -0.27
C LEU A 303 -2.04 19.84 -1.25
N ASP A 304 -1.75 21.14 -1.15
CA ASP A 304 -2.29 22.17 -2.04
C ASP A 304 -1.92 21.88 -3.52
N ARG A 305 -0.69 21.41 -3.79
CA ARG A 305 -0.28 21.00 -5.15
C ARG A 305 -1.02 19.77 -5.64
N VAL A 306 -1.20 18.76 -4.79
CA VAL A 306 -1.97 17.55 -5.15
C VAL A 306 -3.42 17.91 -5.41
N ASP A 307 -4.04 18.75 -4.59
CA ASP A 307 -5.43 19.21 -4.77
C ASP A 307 -5.63 19.91 -6.11
N ILE A 308 -4.70 20.80 -6.48
CA ILE A 308 -4.75 21.47 -7.80
C ILE A 308 -4.68 20.44 -8.92
N LEU A 309 -3.73 19.50 -8.88
CA LEU A 309 -3.58 18.48 -9.93
C LEU A 309 -4.81 17.56 -10.02
N CYS A 310 -5.32 17.08 -8.89
CA CYS A 310 -6.53 16.24 -8.83
C CYS A 310 -7.75 16.99 -9.36
N SER A 311 -7.92 18.28 -9.03
CA SER A 311 -9.02 19.11 -9.55
C SER A 311 -8.99 19.30 -11.08
N LEU A 312 -7.81 19.14 -11.69
CA LEU A 312 -7.59 19.15 -13.14
C LEU A 312 -7.73 17.76 -13.78
N GLY A 313 -8.20 16.77 -13.02
CA GLY A 313 -8.39 15.39 -13.48
C GLY A 313 -7.09 14.61 -13.64
N GLN A 314 -5.98 15.08 -13.06
CA GLN A 314 -4.67 14.43 -13.20
C GLN A 314 -4.48 13.31 -12.18
N THR A 315 -3.89 12.21 -12.61
CA THR A 315 -3.28 11.22 -11.71
C THR A 315 -1.92 11.77 -11.26
N VAL A 316 -1.67 11.74 -9.96
CA VAL A 316 -0.45 12.30 -9.36
C VAL A 316 0.45 11.19 -8.89
N MET A 317 1.77 11.35 -9.04
CA MET A 317 2.77 10.45 -8.50
C MET A 317 3.80 11.24 -7.71
N ILE A 318 4.10 10.82 -6.49
CA ILE A 318 5.29 11.27 -5.76
C ILE A 318 6.38 10.25 -5.98
N SER A 319 7.60 10.72 -6.22
CA SER A 319 8.74 9.83 -6.37
C SER A 319 10.03 10.38 -5.75
N ASN A 320 10.97 9.47 -5.46
CA ASN A 320 12.36 9.81 -5.15
C ASN A 320 13.29 9.61 -6.37
N TYR A 321 12.74 9.54 -7.59
CA TYR A 321 13.53 9.32 -8.81
C TYR A 321 14.12 10.64 -9.31
N GLN A 322 15.41 10.86 -9.10
CA GLN A 322 16.09 12.05 -9.63
C GLN A 322 16.23 11.97 -11.15
N GLU A 323 16.60 10.81 -11.69
CA GLU A 323 16.88 10.61 -13.10
C GLU A 323 15.71 9.96 -13.85
N TYR A 324 15.40 10.46 -15.04
CA TYR A 324 14.29 9.95 -15.87
C TYR A 324 14.44 8.47 -16.23
N TYR A 325 15.66 7.95 -16.40
CA TYR A 325 15.85 6.53 -16.71
C TYR A 325 15.44 5.61 -15.55
N LYS A 326 15.60 6.05 -14.28
CA LYS A 326 15.14 5.28 -13.12
C LYS A 326 13.62 5.29 -13.03
N LEU A 327 13.00 6.43 -13.32
CA LEU A 327 11.55 6.53 -13.42
C LEU A 327 11.00 5.64 -14.54
N ALA A 328 11.62 5.65 -15.71
CA ALA A 328 11.24 4.79 -16.83
C ALA A 328 11.39 3.30 -16.47
N ALA A 329 12.47 2.93 -15.78
CA ALA A 329 12.68 1.57 -15.28
C ALA A 329 11.66 1.16 -14.21
N PHE A 330 11.18 2.09 -13.40
CA PHE A 330 10.08 1.85 -12.46
C PHE A 330 8.76 1.61 -13.18
N LEU A 331 8.37 2.53 -14.09
CA LEU A 331 7.09 2.45 -14.80
C LEU A 331 7.00 1.25 -15.74
N SER A 332 8.10 0.84 -16.35
CA SER A 332 8.16 -0.33 -17.26
C SER A 332 7.85 -1.67 -16.59
N ARG A 333 7.90 -1.72 -15.25
CA ARG A 333 7.52 -2.91 -14.48
C ARG A 333 6.01 -3.19 -14.55
N PHE A 334 5.20 -2.15 -14.72
CA PHE A 334 3.74 -2.27 -14.70
C PHE A 334 3.12 -2.42 -16.09
N THR A 335 3.84 -1.99 -17.13
CA THR A 335 3.34 -2.04 -18.51
C THR A 335 4.48 -2.23 -19.51
N LYS A 336 4.18 -2.98 -20.58
CA LYS A 336 5.04 -3.13 -21.76
C LYS A 336 4.63 -2.20 -22.91
N LEU A 337 3.58 -1.40 -22.71
CA LEU A 337 3.08 -0.47 -23.71
C LEU A 337 3.96 0.80 -23.77
N LYS A 338 3.77 1.60 -24.81
CA LYS A 338 4.56 2.80 -25.08
C LYS A 338 4.49 3.79 -23.91
N MET A 339 5.63 4.41 -23.61
CA MET A 339 5.78 5.46 -22.60
C MET A 339 6.30 6.74 -23.24
N GLY A 340 5.76 7.89 -22.86
CA GLY A 340 6.21 9.21 -23.27
C GLY A 340 6.53 10.09 -22.07
N PHE A 341 7.63 10.83 -22.14
CA PHE A 341 8.00 11.82 -21.11
C PHE A 341 7.90 13.22 -21.70
N LEU A 342 7.09 14.07 -21.07
CA LEU A 342 6.91 15.45 -21.46
C LEU A 342 7.91 16.33 -20.71
N LEU A 343 8.79 16.98 -21.47
CA LEU A 343 9.93 17.74 -20.96
C LEU A 343 9.94 19.15 -21.55
N GLY A 344 10.24 20.13 -20.70
CA GLY A 344 10.62 21.46 -21.17
C GLY A 344 12.03 21.42 -21.78
N ILE A 345 12.30 22.31 -22.74
CA ILE A 345 13.59 22.34 -23.44
C ILE A 345 14.80 22.51 -22.50
N THR A 346 14.64 23.26 -21.42
CA THR A 346 15.68 23.44 -20.39
C THR A 346 15.98 22.15 -19.64
N ASN A 347 14.95 21.36 -19.32
CA ASN A 347 15.13 20.06 -18.67
C ASN A 347 15.83 19.07 -19.62
N LEU A 348 15.53 19.16 -20.93
CA LEU A 348 16.21 18.35 -21.93
C LEU A 348 17.71 18.68 -21.98
N GLN A 349 18.09 19.96 -21.92
CA GLN A 349 19.49 20.37 -21.86
C GLN A 349 20.20 19.78 -20.64
N TRP A 350 19.60 19.86 -19.45
CA TRP A 350 20.16 19.27 -18.23
C TRP A 350 20.37 17.76 -18.29
N ILE A 351 19.59 17.03 -19.10
CA ILE A 351 19.78 15.59 -19.30
C ILE A 351 21.06 15.32 -20.10
N PHE A 352 21.47 16.23 -20.98
CA PHE A 352 22.66 16.11 -21.82
C PHE A 352 23.89 16.86 -21.28
N GLU A 353 23.76 17.60 -20.18
CA GLU A 353 24.90 18.16 -19.45
C GLU A 353 25.62 17.04 -18.68
N GLU A 354 26.84 16.71 -19.09
CA GLU A 354 27.71 15.81 -18.33
C GLU A 354 28.01 16.42 -16.95
N LYS A 355 27.77 15.64 -15.89
CA LYS A 355 28.09 16.02 -14.50
C LYS A 355 29.45 15.49 -14.06
#